data_AF-A0A350MTM7-F1
#
_entry.id   AF-A0A350MTM7-F1
#
_cell.length_a   1.000
_cell.length_b   1.000
_cell.length_c   1.000
_cell.angle_alpha   90.00
_cell.angle_beta   90.00
_cell.angle_gamma   90.00
#
_symmetry.space_group_name_H-M   'P 1'
#
loop_
_entity.id
_entity.type
_entity.pdbx_description
1 polymer ?
#
loop_
_entity_poly.entity_id
_entity_poly.type
_entity_poly.pdbx_seq_one_letter_code
_entity_poly.pdbx_strand_id
1 'polypeptide(L)'
;LESIRFHNFEHPLRALNLMTPAEKYLGTLRPETVERLRRKELKRTTRAVQKDGRIYFQRQKYPVGRELAGKRVKIDLDNDNNSLLILYKNAVIGKHYIRR
;
A
#
# COMPACT_ATOMS: atom_id res chain seq x y z
N LEU A 1 2.28 4.86 58.75
CA LEU A 1 1.71 4.98 57.39
C LEU A 1 2.68 5.83 56.58
N GLU A 2 3.68 5.20 55.97
CA GLU A 2 4.72 5.88 55.18
C GLU A 2 4.23 6.09 53.74
N SER A 3 4.33 7.33 53.26
CA SER A 3 4.00 7.72 51.89
C SER A 3 5.20 7.49 50.97
N ILE A 4 5.03 6.61 49.99
CA ILE A 4 6.02 6.35 48.95
C ILE A 4 6.12 7.59 48.05
N ARG A 5 7.26 8.31 48.13
CA ARG A 5 7.57 9.43 47.22
C ARG A 5 8.10 8.88 45.90
N PHE A 6 7.24 8.86 44.88
CA PHE A 6 7.68 8.64 43.50
C PHE A 6 8.53 9.84 43.06
N HIS A 7 9.83 9.63 42.89
CA HIS A 7 10.69 10.61 42.25
C HIS A 7 10.37 10.61 40.75
N ASN A 8 9.72 11.68 40.28
CA ASN A 8 9.60 11.98 38.86
C ASN A 8 11.00 12.21 38.29
N PHE A 9 11.56 11.17 37.65
CA PHE A 9 12.67 11.36 36.73
C PHE A 9 12.13 12.09 35.51
N GLU A 10 12.32 13.41 35.48
CA GLU A 10 12.26 14.18 34.23
C GLU A 10 13.43 13.73 33.35
N HIS A 11 13.25 12.65 32.60
CA HIS A 11 14.07 12.42 31.42
C HIS A 11 13.56 13.39 30.35
N PRO A 12 14.30 14.43 29.97
CA PRO A 12 13.98 15.12 28.75
C PRO A 12 14.09 14.05 27.66
N LEU A 13 12.94 13.68 27.09
CA LEU A 13 12.88 12.96 25.82
C LEU A 13 13.52 13.89 24.79
N ARG A 14 14.85 14.00 24.79
CA ARG A 14 15.60 14.41 23.61
C ARG A 14 15.06 13.49 22.54
N ALA A 15 14.32 14.07 21.61
CA ALA A 15 13.79 13.39 20.44
C ALA A 15 14.97 12.75 19.72
N LEU A 16 15.29 11.52 20.11
CA LEU A 16 16.20 10.68 19.39
C LEU A 16 15.43 10.43 18.11
N ASN A 17 15.81 11.13 17.04
CA ASN A 17 15.40 10.82 15.67
C ASN A 17 15.95 9.42 15.36
N LEU A 18 15.33 8.41 15.96
CA LEU A 18 15.55 7.00 15.72
C LEU A 18 14.95 6.73 14.35
N MET A 19 15.71 7.05 13.31
CA MET A 19 15.44 6.50 11.98
C MET A 19 15.31 4.99 12.16
N THR A 20 14.15 4.47 11.80
CA THR A 20 13.89 3.05 11.79
C THR A 20 14.93 2.36 10.89
N PRO A 21 15.24 1.07 11.12
CA PRO A 21 16.14 0.31 10.24
C PRO A 21 15.73 0.39 8.76
N ALA A 22 14.42 0.48 8.50
CA ALA A 22 13.88 0.68 7.15
C ALA A 22 14.27 2.05 6.55
N GLU A 23 14.15 3.14 7.31
CA GLU A 23 14.54 4.48 6.87
C GLU A 23 16.04 4.59 6.65
N LYS A 24 16.86 3.98 7.52
CA LYS A 24 18.31 3.91 7.35
C LYS A 24 18.71 3.16 6.09
N TYR A 25 18.03 2.05 5.78
CA TYR A 25 18.25 1.29 4.56
C TYR A 25 17.82 2.08 3.31
N LEU A 26 16.65 2.72 3.33
CA LEU A 26 16.19 3.57 2.23
C LEU A 26 17.16 4.72 1.93
N GLY A 27 17.81 5.29 2.96
CA GLY A 27 18.83 6.31 2.80
C GLY A 27 20.11 5.87 2.08
N THR A 28 20.33 4.55 1.93
CA THR A 28 21.47 3.98 1.18
C THR A 28 21.14 3.68 -0.28
N LEU A 29 19.85 3.71 -0.64
CA LEU A 29 19.41 3.48 -2.01
C LEU A 29 19.54 4.75 -2.84
N ARG A 30 19.86 4.59 -4.13
CA ARG A 30 19.83 5.71 -5.08
C ARG A 30 18.42 6.33 -5.14
N PRO A 31 18.28 7.66 -5.26
CA PRO A 31 16.98 8.33 -5.31
C PRO A 31 16.04 7.74 -6.35
N GLU A 32 16.56 7.36 -7.53
CA GLU A 32 15.80 6.68 -8.60
C GLU A 32 15.20 5.33 -8.15
N THR A 33 15.89 4.61 -7.26
CA THR A 33 15.46 3.30 -6.75
C THR A 33 14.38 3.49 -5.69
N VAL A 34 14.55 4.47 -4.80
CA VAL A 34 13.54 4.84 -3.80
C VAL A 34 12.27 5.31 -4.49
N GLU A 35 12.38 6.18 -5.49
CA GLU A 35 11.24 6.65 -6.29
C GLU A 35 10.56 5.49 -7.04
N ARG A 36 11.34 4.55 -7.60
CA ARG A 36 10.78 3.35 -8.24
C ARG A 36 10.03 2.46 -7.24
N LEU A 37 10.59 2.26 -6.04
CA LEU A 37 9.95 1.49 -4.97
C LEU A 37 8.70 2.17 -4.45
N ARG A 38 8.74 3.50 -4.26
CA ARG A 38 7.60 4.33 -3.83
C ARG A 38 6.49 4.32 -4.87
N ARG A 39 6.83 4.41 -6.16
CA ARG A 39 5.88 4.20 -7.26
C ARG A 39 5.31 2.77 -7.23
N LYS A 40 6.12 1.75 -6.96
CA LYS A 40 5.67 0.36 -6.88
C LYS A 40 4.71 0.11 -5.71
N GLU A 41 4.93 0.75 -4.57
CA GLU A 41 4.02 0.71 -3.42
C GLU A 41 2.73 1.49 -3.70
N LEU A 42 2.80 2.68 -4.32
CA LEU A 42 1.59 3.44 -4.69
C LEU A 42 0.67 2.70 -5.67
N LYS A 43 1.22 1.77 -6.47
CA LYS A 43 0.49 1.03 -7.52
C LYS A 43 -0.38 -0.10 -6.98
N ARG A 44 -0.14 -0.58 -5.75
CA ARG A 44 -0.88 -1.71 -5.17
C ARG A 44 -2.00 -1.24 -4.25
N THR A 45 -3.23 -1.26 -4.75
CA THR A 45 -4.42 -0.95 -3.93
C THR A 45 -5.36 -2.14 -3.86
N THR A 46 -6.07 -2.30 -2.74
CA THR A 46 -7.10 -3.34 -2.61
C THR A 46 -8.48 -2.70 -2.71
N ARG A 47 -9.36 -3.26 -3.54
CA ARG A 47 -10.73 -2.78 -3.73
C ARG A 47 -11.73 -3.91 -3.55
N ALA A 48 -12.91 -3.55 -3.03
CA ALA A 48 -14.04 -4.47 -2.99
C ALA A 48 -14.71 -4.54 -4.35
N VAL A 49 -15.08 -5.74 -4.78
CA VAL A 49 -15.88 -5.96 -5.99
C VAL A 49 -17.34 -5.63 -5.68
N GLN A 50 -17.93 -4.77 -6.50
CA GLN A 50 -19.33 -4.39 -6.37
C GLN A 50 -20.27 -5.55 -6.75
N LYS A 51 -21.56 -5.41 -6.43
CA LYS A 51 -22.59 -6.42 -6.73
C LYS A 51 -22.73 -6.72 -8.22
N ASP A 52 -22.37 -5.78 -9.08
CA ASP A 52 -22.37 -5.93 -10.54
C ASP A 52 -21.14 -6.69 -11.08
N GLY A 53 -20.22 -7.11 -10.21
CA GLY A 53 -18.99 -7.82 -10.58
C GLY A 53 -17.87 -6.90 -11.07
N ARG A 54 -17.93 -5.60 -10.75
CA ARG A 54 -16.94 -4.60 -11.19
C ARG A 54 -16.19 -3.98 -10.02
N ILE A 55 -15.04 -3.39 -10.32
CA ILE A 55 -14.29 -2.53 -9.40
C ILE A 55 -14.18 -1.13 -9.97
N TYR A 56 -14.02 -0.14 -9.10
CA TYR A 56 -13.68 1.22 -9.49
C TYR A 56 -12.20 1.50 -9.23
N PHE A 57 -11.51 2.01 -10.26
CA PHE A 57 -10.14 2.48 -10.17
C PHE A 57 -9.95 3.69 -11.08
N GLN A 58 -9.36 4.77 -10.56
CA GLN A 58 -9.16 6.04 -11.29
C GLN A 58 -10.40 6.52 -12.06
N ARG A 59 -11.57 6.52 -11.38
CA ARG A 59 -12.89 6.92 -11.93
C ARG A 59 -13.41 6.03 -13.08
N GLN A 60 -12.73 4.95 -13.41
CA GLN A 60 -13.17 3.95 -14.40
C GLN A 60 -13.64 2.67 -13.72
N LYS A 61 -14.53 1.93 -14.39
CA LYS A 61 -14.99 0.61 -13.94
C LYS A 61 -14.26 -0.49 -14.69
N TYR A 62 -13.80 -1.50 -13.98
CA TYR A 62 -13.16 -2.67 -14.57
C TYR A 62 -13.95 -3.94 -14.21
N PRO A 63 -14.24 -4.83 -15.18
CA PRO A 63 -14.89 -6.09 -14.91
C PRO A 63 -13.93 -7.06 -14.22
N VAL A 64 -14.46 -7.78 -13.22
CA VAL A 64 -13.74 -8.77 -12.42
C VAL A 64 -14.47 -10.11 -12.39
N GLY A 65 -15.81 -10.07 -12.37
CA GLY A 65 -16.67 -11.24 -12.28
C GLY A 65 -17.67 -11.13 -11.12
N ARG A 66 -18.91 -11.58 -11.33
CA ARG A 66 -19.98 -11.54 -10.31
C ARG A 66 -19.74 -12.55 -9.18
N GLU A 67 -19.04 -13.64 -9.47
CA GLU A 67 -18.60 -14.67 -8.52
C GLU A 67 -17.61 -14.14 -7.46
N LEU A 68 -17.04 -12.96 -7.72
CA LEU A 68 -16.18 -12.24 -6.78
C LEU A 68 -16.89 -11.07 -6.10
N ALA A 69 -18.19 -10.84 -6.33
CA ALA A 69 -18.95 -9.78 -5.68
C ALA A 69 -18.85 -9.86 -4.15
N GLY A 70 -18.63 -8.72 -3.49
CA GLY A 70 -18.40 -8.63 -2.04
C GLY A 70 -17.00 -9.04 -1.59
N LYS A 71 -16.19 -9.68 -2.44
CA LYS A 71 -14.80 -10.03 -2.14
C LYS A 71 -13.87 -8.85 -2.40
N ARG A 72 -12.66 -8.92 -1.84
CA ARG A 72 -11.60 -7.93 -2.04
C ARG A 72 -10.58 -8.46 -3.04
N VAL A 73 -10.22 -7.63 -4.02
CA VAL A 73 -9.18 -7.92 -5.02
C VAL A 73 -8.08 -6.89 -4.92
N LYS A 74 -6.85 -7.31 -5.21
CA LYS A 74 -5.70 -6.42 -5.36
C LYS A 74 -5.66 -5.90 -6.78
N ILE A 75 -5.32 -4.64 -6.92
CA ILE A 75 -5.08 -3.95 -8.17
C ILE A 75 -3.61 -3.61 -8.18
N ASP A 76 -2.92 -3.97 -9.25
CA ASP A 76 -1.54 -3.58 -9.52
C ASP A 76 -1.48 -2.90 -10.89
N LEU A 77 -0.45 -2.09 -11.11
CA LEU A 77 -0.14 -1.55 -12.43
C LEU A 77 1.09 -2.27 -12.97
N ASP A 78 1.05 -2.62 -14.26
CA ASP A 78 2.19 -3.15 -14.99
C ASP A 78 3.41 -2.20 -14.85
N ASN A 79 4.61 -2.72 -15.08
CA ASN A 79 5.87 -1.99 -15.06
C ASN A 79 5.79 -0.72 -15.92
N ASP A 80 5.16 -0.82 -17.10
CA ASP A 80 4.98 0.29 -18.05
C ASP A 80 3.76 1.18 -17.73
N ASN A 81 2.99 0.87 -16.68
CA ASN A 81 1.74 1.55 -16.32
C ASN A 81 0.67 1.57 -17.43
N ASN A 82 0.82 0.76 -18.46
CA ASN A 82 -0.13 0.69 -19.58
C ASN A 82 -1.25 -0.33 -19.34
N SER A 83 -1.10 -1.17 -18.32
CA SER A 83 -2.09 -2.18 -17.96
C SER A 83 -2.34 -2.19 -16.46
N LEU A 84 -3.61 -2.42 -16.12
CA LEU A 84 -4.10 -2.70 -14.78
C LEU A 84 -4.25 -4.21 -14.62
N LEU A 85 -3.60 -4.75 -13.61
CA LEU A 85 -3.68 -6.16 -13.22
C LEU A 85 -4.62 -6.29 -12.03
N ILE A 86 -5.56 -7.22 -12.12
CA ILE A 86 -6.49 -7.55 -11.05
C ILE A 86 -6.10 -8.91 -10.51
N LEU A 87 -5.83 -8.97 -9.21
CA LEU A 87 -5.39 -10.18 -8.54
C LEU A 87 -6.37 -10.59 -7.44
N TYR A 88 -6.69 -11.88 -7.40
CA TYR A 88 -7.44 -12.50 -6.32
C TYR A 88 -6.64 -13.69 -5.80
N LYS A 89 -6.45 -13.77 -4.47
CA LYS A 89 -5.58 -14.79 -3.83
C LYS A 89 -4.18 -14.88 -4.48
N ASN A 90 -3.61 -13.74 -4.86
CA ASN A 90 -2.32 -13.60 -5.55
C ASN A 90 -2.24 -14.19 -6.98
N ALA A 91 -3.34 -14.69 -7.54
CA ALA A 91 -3.44 -15.05 -8.95
C ALA A 91 -3.98 -13.88 -9.77
N VAL A 92 -3.42 -13.64 -10.96
CA VAL A 92 -3.96 -12.66 -11.91
C VAL A 92 -5.24 -13.22 -12.51
N ILE A 93 -6.35 -12.51 -12.31
CA ILE A 93 -7.67 -12.89 -12.82
C ILE A 93 -8.16 -11.95 -13.92
N GLY A 94 -7.48 -10.80 -14.11
CA GLY A 94 -7.82 -9.86 -15.16
C GLY A 94 -6.65 -8.93 -15.49
N LYS A 95 -6.54 -8.57 -16.77
CA LYS A 95 -5.62 -7.55 -17.29
C LYS A 95 -6.40 -6.60 -18.17
N HIS A 96 -6.32 -5.30 -17.87
CA HIS A 96 -7.04 -4.25 -18.60
C HIS A 96 -6.08 -3.17 -19.05
N TYR A 97 -6.10 -2.82 -20.34
CA TYR A 97 -5.26 -1.76 -20.87
C TYR A 97 -5.86 -0.39 -20.54
N ILE A 98 -5.02 0.49 -19.99
CA ILE A 98 -5.41 1.86 -19.70
C ILE A 98 -5.21 2.65 -20.99
N ARG A 99 -6.30 2.98 -21.70
CA ARG A 99 -6.25 3.93 -22.81
C ARG A 99 -5.89 5.31 -22.26
N ARG A 100 -4.81 5.90 -22.77
CA ARG A 100 -4.43 7.29 -22.52
C ARG A 100 -5.19 8.21 -23.47
#